data_AF-A0A9E4RTW5-F1
#
_entry.id   AF-A0A9E4RTW5-F1
#
_cell.length_a   1.000
_cell.length_b   1.000
_cell.length_c   1.000
_cell.angle_alpha   90.00
_cell.angle_beta   90.00
_cell.angle_gamma   90.00
#
_symmetry.space_group_name_H-M   'P 1'
#
loop_
_entity.id
_entity.type
_entity.pdbx_description
1 polymer ?
#
loop_
_entity_poly.entity_id
_entity_poly.type
_entity_poly.pdbx_seq_one_letter_code
_entity_poly.pdbx_strand_id
1 'polypeptide(L)'
;MTDEDQNFTVRADGPYIVRGGIPLVRKKQVMSEYGEPLDWQKESDLSTQDVYRLCRCGQSSNKPFCDGSHTKVEFDGTETADTGPISARRKTFESPKIFIEDDHSLCMHSGFCGNRITNIWKMREESN
;
A
#
# COMPACT_ATOMS: atom_id res chain seq x y z
N MET A 1 -21.65 9.03 -14.09
CA MET A 1 -20.39 9.50 -13.50
C MET A 1 -19.29 9.32 -14.52
N THR A 2 -18.54 10.38 -14.79
CA THR A 2 -17.23 10.29 -15.46
C THR A 2 -16.17 9.98 -14.40
N ASP A 3 -14.98 9.48 -14.80
CA ASP A 3 -13.86 9.28 -13.86
C ASP A 3 -13.47 10.57 -13.12
N GLU A 4 -13.85 11.75 -13.63
CA GLU A 4 -13.62 13.06 -13.00
C GLU A 4 -14.32 13.24 -11.64
N ASP A 5 -15.34 12.43 -11.32
CA ASP A 5 -16.05 12.49 -10.04
C ASP A 5 -15.41 11.62 -8.93
N GLN A 6 -14.47 10.74 -9.30
CA GLN A 6 -13.82 9.81 -8.37
C GLN A 6 -12.79 10.55 -7.50
N ASN A 7 -12.94 10.43 -6.18
CA ASN A 7 -11.98 11.05 -5.26
C ASN A 7 -11.86 10.31 -3.92
N PHE A 8 -10.69 10.50 -3.31
CA PHE A 8 -10.36 10.05 -1.97
C PHE A 8 -10.08 11.27 -1.10
N THR A 9 -10.79 11.40 0.01
CA THR A 9 -10.54 12.45 1.01
C THR A 9 -10.06 11.81 2.29
N VAL A 10 -8.92 12.27 2.81
CA VAL A 10 -8.45 11.91 4.15
C VAL A 10 -9.10 12.89 5.14
N ARG A 11 -10.01 12.39 5.98
CA ARG A 11 -10.62 13.24 7.03
C ARG A 11 -9.66 13.34 8.22
N ALA A 12 -9.43 14.56 8.72
CA ALA A 12 -8.70 14.78 9.98
C ALA A 12 -9.25 13.86 11.08
N ASP A 13 -8.35 13.17 11.77
CA ASP A 13 -8.64 12.23 12.89
C ASP A 13 -9.70 11.17 12.57
N GLY A 14 -9.89 10.89 11.29
CA GLY A 14 -11.03 10.14 10.80
C GLY A 14 -10.70 9.20 9.64
N PRO A 15 -11.75 8.63 9.02
CA PRO A 15 -11.59 7.64 7.96
C PRO A 15 -11.14 8.26 6.63
N TYR A 16 -10.76 7.39 5.69
CA TYR A 16 -10.77 7.75 4.28
C TYR A 16 -12.22 7.77 3.78
N ILE A 17 -12.59 8.82 3.06
CA ILE A 17 -13.89 8.93 2.38
C ILE A 17 -13.63 8.68 0.89
N VAL A 18 -14.28 7.66 0.34
CA VAL A 18 -14.19 7.28 -1.07
C VAL A 18 -15.49 7.67 -1.75
N ARG A 19 -15.41 8.32 -2.92
CA ARG A 19 -16.57 8.82 -3.68
C ARG A 19 -16.48 8.43 -5.15
N GLY A 20 -17.63 8.35 -5.81
CA GLY A 20 -17.73 8.13 -7.26
C GLY A 20 -17.81 6.65 -7.65
N GLY A 21 -18.33 5.80 -6.75
CA GLY A 21 -18.60 4.39 -7.08
C GLY A 21 -17.35 3.55 -7.33
N ILE A 22 -16.21 3.94 -6.75
CA ILE A 22 -14.94 3.24 -6.93
C ILE A 22 -15.05 1.81 -6.37
N PRO A 23 -14.80 0.77 -7.18
CA PRO A 23 -14.88 -0.61 -6.71
C PRO A 23 -13.83 -0.92 -5.64
N LEU A 24 -14.26 -1.55 -4.56
CA LEU A 24 -13.36 -2.11 -3.56
C LEU A 24 -13.24 -3.61 -3.76
N VAL A 25 -12.01 -4.12 -3.87
CA VAL A 25 -11.75 -5.55 -4.12
C VAL A 25 -10.86 -6.14 -3.04
N ARG A 26 -11.06 -7.43 -2.75
CA ARG A 26 -10.11 -8.22 -1.99
C ARG A 26 -9.11 -8.86 -2.96
N LYS A 27 -7.83 -8.68 -2.68
CA LYS A 27 -6.73 -9.33 -3.39
C LYS A 27 -5.93 -10.17 -2.41
N LYS A 28 -5.42 -11.30 -2.90
CA LYS A 28 -4.50 -12.17 -2.20
C LYS A 28 -3.20 -12.28 -2.99
N GLN A 29 -2.09 -12.32 -2.27
CA GLN A 29 -0.79 -12.57 -2.88
C GLN A 29 -0.69 -14.05 -3.26
N VAL A 30 -0.38 -14.30 -4.52
CA VAL A 30 -0.06 -15.64 -5.02
C VAL A 30 1.41 -15.89 -4.71
N MET A 31 1.66 -16.95 -3.94
CA MET A 31 3.01 -17.37 -3.56
C MET A 31 3.40 -18.60 -4.35
N SER A 32 4.68 -18.76 -4.64
CA SER A 32 5.22 -20.03 -5.13
C SER A 32 5.20 -21.09 -4.02
N GLU A 33 5.56 -22.33 -4.35
CA GLU A 33 5.81 -23.39 -3.38
C GLU A 33 6.99 -23.11 -2.41
N TYR A 34 7.89 -22.19 -2.77
CA TYR A 34 9.05 -21.78 -1.95
C TYR A 34 8.81 -20.48 -1.16
N GLY A 35 7.64 -19.85 -1.32
CA GLY A 35 7.23 -18.70 -0.53
C GLY A 35 7.66 -17.34 -1.07
N GLU A 36 8.19 -17.23 -2.30
CA GLU A 36 8.30 -15.95 -2.99
C GLU A 36 6.96 -15.53 -3.63
N PRO A 37 6.67 -14.22 -3.69
CA PRO A 37 5.46 -13.73 -4.32
C PRO A 37 5.57 -13.71 -5.85
N LEU A 38 4.50 -14.13 -6.51
CA LEU A 38 4.44 -14.23 -7.98
C LEU A 38 3.48 -13.20 -8.59
N ASP A 39 2.29 -13.03 -8.00
CA ASP A 39 1.28 -12.12 -8.52
C ASP A 39 0.26 -11.72 -7.44
N TRP A 40 -0.63 -10.78 -7.77
CA TRP A 40 -1.84 -10.48 -7.03
C TRP A 40 -3.06 -11.10 -7.72
N GLN A 41 -3.76 -11.98 -7.00
CA GLN A 41 -5.03 -12.52 -7.47
C GLN A 41 -6.19 -11.75 -6.85
N LYS A 42 -7.13 -11.28 -7.68
CA LYS A 42 -8.43 -10.77 -7.21
C LYS A 42 -9.26 -11.95 -6.70
N GLU A 43 -9.70 -11.89 -5.45
CA GLU A 43 -10.57 -12.90 -4.85
C GLU A 43 -12.05 -12.55 -5.01
N SER A 44 -12.42 -11.30 -4.69
CA SER A 44 -13.82 -10.87 -4.74
C SER A 44 -13.97 -9.36 -4.77
N ASP A 45 -15.14 -8.90 -5.21
CA ASP A 45 -15.62 -7.53 -5.02
C ASP A 45 -16.29 -7.40 -3.65
N LEU A 46 -16.04 -6.28 -2.98
CA LEU A 46 -16.71 -5.90 -1.74
C LEU A 46 -17.89 -4.98 -2.07
N SER A 47 -19.07 -5.31 -1.54
CA SER A 47 -20.25 -4.47 -1.70
C SER A 47 -20.02 -3.09 -1.08
N THR A 48 -20.22 -2.05 -1.88
CA THR A 48 -19.98 -0.66 -1.50
C THR A 48 -21.12 0.22 -2.01
N GLN A 49 -21.33 1.34 -1.32
CA GLN A 49 -22.17 2.42 -1.80
C GLN A 49 -21.36 3.32 -2.73
N ASP A 50 -22.02 4.24 -3.43
CA ASP A 50 -21.34 5.26 -4.25
C ASP A 50 -20.33 6.11 -3.44
N VAL A 51 -20.66 6.32 -2.15
CA VAL A 51 -19.77 6.92 -1.16
C VAL A 51 -19.64 5.99 0.04
N TYR A 52 -18.41 5.59 0.38
CA TYR A 52 -18.13 4.74 1.53
C TYR A 52 -16.91 5.22 2.32
N ARG A 53 -16.71 4.66 3.51
CA ARG A 53 -15.66 5.09 4.45
C ARG A 53 -14.78 3.92 4.85
N LEU A 54 -13.47 4.05 4.66
CA LEU A 54 -12.49 3.05 5.07
C LEU A 54 -11.86 3.42 6.41
N CYS A 55 -11.65 2.41 7.26
CA CYS A 55 -11.00 2.58 8.54
C CYS A 55 -9.54 3.00 8.34
N ARG A 56 -9.12 4.04 9.07
CA ARG A 56 -7.73 4.51 9.12
C ARG A 56 -7.10 4.35 10.50
N CYS A 57 -7.89 4.36 11.57
CA CYS A 57 -7.41 4.26 12.95
C CYS A 57 -7.02 2.84 13.41
N GLY A 58 -7.30 1.79 12.61
CA GLY A 58 -7.03 0.40 12.98
C GLY A 58 -7.99 -0.22 14.01
N GLN A 59 -8.91 0.54 14.61
CA GLN A 59 -9.76 0.07 15.72
C GLN A 59 -11.19 -0.34 15.32
N SER A 60 -11.57 -0.21 14.04
CA SER A 60 -12.91 -0.63 13.59
C SER A 60 -13.14 -2.14 13.81
N SER A 61 -14.33 -2.51 14.27
CA SER A 61 -14.78 -3.91 14.31
C SER A 61 -15.30 -4.40 12.95
N ASN A 62 -15.59 -3.48 12.02
CA ASN A 62 -16.14 -3.78 10.70
C ASN A 62 -15.11 -3.51 9.57
N LYS A 63 -13.86 -3.92 9.76
CA LYS A 63 -12.80 -3.71 8.76
C LYS A 63 -13.16 -4.38 7.43
N PRO A 64 -12.85 -3.74 6.29
CA PRO A 64 -12.03 -2.54 6.12
C PRO A 64 -12.79 -1.22 6.32
N PHE A 65 -14.09 -1.27 6.62
CA PHE A 65 -14.93 -0.08 6.74
C PHE A 65 -14.78 0.61 8.09
N CYS A 66 -15.07 1.90 8.12
CA CYS A 66 -15.12 2.69 9.35
C CYS A 66 -16.46 2.51 10.07
N ASP A 67 -16.43 2.22 11.36
CA ASP A 67 -17.60 2.08 12.24
C ASP A 67 -17.72 3.19 13.31
N GLY A 68 -16.86 4.23 13.22
CA GLY A 68 -16.82 5.34 14.18
C GLY A 68 -15.88 5.14 15.36
N SER A 69 -15.19 3.99 15.48
CA SER A 69 -14.29 3.72 16.60
C SER A 69 -13.14 4.73 16.75
N HIS A 70 -12.76 5.43 15.68
CA HIS A 70 -11.73 6.50 15.72
C HIS A 70 -12.04 7.61 16.73
N THR A 71 -13.31 7.96 16.92
CA THR A 71 -13.72 8.97 17.91
C THR A 71 -13.54 8.46 19.34
N LYS A 72 -13.83 7.18 19.59
CA LYS A 72 -13.74 6.59 20.94
C LYS A 72 -12.31 6.43 21.42
N VAL A 73 -11.39 6.20 20.49
CA VAL A 73 -9.96 6.01 20.76
C VAL A 73 -9.14 7.28 20.56
N GLU A 74 -9.81 8.42 20.31
CA GLU A 74 -9.17 9.72 20.11
C GLU A 74 -8.01 9.64 19.10
N PHE A 75 -8.31 9.02 17.95
CA PHE A 75 -7.30 8.76 16.92
C PHE A 75 -6.64 10.06 16.44
N ASP A 76 -5.34 10.22 16.72
CA ASP A 76 -4.52 11.26 16.09
C ASP A 76 -4.19 10.84 14.65
N GLY A 77 -4.84 11.51 13.71
CA GLY A 77 -4.71 11.25 12.29
C GLY A 77 -3.67 12.12 11.60
N THR A 78 -2.81 12.83 12.33
CA THR A 78 -1.77 13.69 11.78
C THR A 78 -0.87 12.91 10.82
N GLU A 79 -0.69 13.43 9.61
CA GLU A 79 0.15 12.79 8.60
C GLU A 79 1.62 12.86 9.01
N THR A 80 2.24 11.69 9.18
CA THR A 80 3.67 11.54 9.50
C THR A 80 4.48 11.02 8.31
N ALA A 81 3.82 10.77 7.18
CA ALA A 81 4.47 10.32 5.95
C ALA A 81 5.38 11.43 5.40
N ASP A 82 6.57 11.05 4.94
CA ASP A 82 7.50 11.97 4.29
C ASP A 82 7.02 12.28 2.86
N THR A 83 6.44 13.47 2.67
CA THR A 83 5.94 13.97 1.39
C THR A 83 6.99 14.71 0.56
N GLY A 84 8.26 14.65 0.96
CA GLY A 84 9.38 15.22 0.21
C GLY A 84 9.57 14.61 -1.19
N PRO A 85 10.51 15.12 -1.99
CA PRO A 85 10.83 14.53 -3.28
C PRO A 85 11.52 13.16 -3.09
N ILE A 86 11.25 12.21 -4.00
CA ILE A 86 11.89 10.88 -3.97
C ILE A 86 13.42 10.95 -3.95
N SER A 87 14.01 11.99 -4.54
CA SER A 87 15.46 12.23 -4.53
C SER A 87 16.04 12.45 -3.13
N ALA A 88 15.23 12.88 -2.15
CA ALA A 88 15.66 13.07 -0.78
C ALA A 88 15.58 11.78 0.07
N ARG A 89 14.69 10.85 -0.32
CA ARG A 89 14.44 9.61 0.44
C ARG A 89 15.16 8.38 -0.11
N ARG A 90 15.34 8.34 -1.44
CA ARG A 90 15.92 7.18 -2.12
C ARG A 90 17.38 6.98 -1.75
N LYS A 91 17.79 5.72 -1.62
CA LYS A 91 19.18 5.31 -1.51
C LYS A 91 19.62 4.71 -2.84
N THR A 92 20.81 5.10 -3.28
CA THR A 92 21.41 4.58 -4.49
C THR A 92 22.46 3.53 -4.14
N PHE A 93 22.38 2.39 -4.82
CA PHE A 93 23.34 1.30 -4.71
C PHE A 93 23.92 0.99 -6.09
N GLU A 94 25.23 1.11 -6.20
CA GLU A 94 25.95 0.93 -7.47
C GLU A 94 26.79 -0.36 -7.46
N SER A 95 26.90 -0.97 -8.64
CA SER A 95 27.85 -2.02 -9.00
C SER A 95 28.21 -1.88 -10.49
N PRO A 96 29.19 -2.64 -11.02
CA PRO A 96 29.58 -2.51 -12.43
C PRO A 96 28.45 -2.80 -13.44
N LYS A 97 27.44 -3.60 -13.08
CA LYS A 97 26.39 -4.06 -14.00
C LYS A 97 24.96 -3.73 -13.53
N ILE A 98 24.77 -3.42 -12.24
CA ILE A 98 23.45 -3.22 -11.64
C ILE A 98 23.43 -1.92 -10.85
N PHE A 99 22.42 -1.10 -11.13
CA PHE A 99 22.13 0.14 -10.43
C PHE A 99 20.75 0.04 -9.79
N ILE A 100 20.65 0.35 -8.50
CA ILE A 100 19.40 0.28 -7.73
C ILE A 100 19.14 1.62 -7.07
N GLU A 101 17.94 2.17 -7.28
CA GLU A 101 17.39 3.25 -6.47
C GLU A 101 16.24 2.69 -5.63
N ASP A 102 16.42 2.71 -4.31
CA ASP A 102 15.46 2.16 -3.36
C ASP A 102 14.94 3.27 -2.44
N ASP A 103 13.65 3.56 -2.54
CA ASP A 103 12.93 4.37 -1.57
C ASP A 103 12.20 3.45 -0.59
N HIS A 104 12.96 2.99 0.41
CA HIS A 104 12.45 2.04 1.40
C HIS A 104 11.26 2.58 2.21
N SER A 105 11.04 3.90 2.24
CA SER A 105 9.88 4.50 2.91
C SER A 105 8.54 4.12 2.24
N LEU A 106 8.59 3.72 0.96
CA LEU A 106 7.43 3.28 0.19
C LEU A 106 7.27 1.75 0.15
N CYS A 107 8.14 1.02 0.85
CA CYS A 107 8.13 -0.44 0.82
C CYS A 107 6.86 -1.02 1.48
N MET A 108 6.02 -1.69 0.69
CA MET A 108 4.85 -2.45 1.16
C MET A 108 5.24 -3.79 1.84
N HIS A 109 6.53 -4.14 1.87
CA HIS A 109 7.03 -5.44 2.35
C HIS A 109 6.38 -6.64 1.65
N SER A 110 5.92 -6.45 0.41
CA SER A 110 5.32 -7.53 -0.39
C SER A 110 6.34 -8.52 -0.92
N GLY A 111 7.64 -8.19 -0.96
CA GLY A 111 8.70 -9.15 -1.30
C GLY A 111 8.96 -9.39 -2.81
N PHE A 112 8.27 -8.69 -3.71
CA PHE A 112 8.44 -8.85 -5.18
C PHE A 112 9.83 -8.46 -5.71
N CYS A 113 10.64 -7.80 -4.89
CA CYS A 113 12.05 -7.52 -5.18
C CYS A 113 12.97 -8.76 -5.00
N GLY A 114 12.42 -9.88 -4.56
CA GLY A 114 13.11 -11.16 -4.41
C GLY A 114 12.41 -12.30 -5.13
N ASN A 115 13.15 -13.38 -5.34
CA ASN A 115 12.64 -14.66 -5.79
C ASN A 115 13.27 -15.80 -4.95
N ARG A 116 13.00 -17.06 -5.33
CA ARG A 116 13.54 -18.24 -4.65
C ARG A 116 15.07 -18.22 -4.48
N ILE A 117 15.80 -17.69 -5.45
CA ILE A 117 17.26 -17.84 -5.57
C ILE A 117 17.98 -16.63 -4.99
N THR A 118 17.43 -15.43 -5.19
CA THR A 118 18.12 -14.17 -4.93
C THR A 118 17.13 -13.01 -4.73
N ASN A 119 17.67 -11.83 -4.48
CA ASN A 119 16.95 -10.57 -4.51
C ASN A 119 17.80 -9.49 -5.19
N ILE A 120 17.20 -8.36 -5.53
CA ILE A 120 17.90 -7.29 -6.25
C ILE A 120 19.19 -6.84 -5.55
N TRP A 121 19.23 -6.79 -4.21
CA TRP A 121 20.41 -6.36 -3.46
C TRP A 121 21.54 -7.40 -3.52
N LYS A 122 21.22 -8.69 -3.39
CA LYS A 122 22.20 -9.78 -3.53
C LYS A 122 22.71 -9.90 -4.96
N MET A 123 21.83 -9.77 -5.96
CA MET A 123 22.23 -9.71 -7.36
C MET A 123 23.22 -8.56 -7.60
N ARG A 124 22.98 -7.39 -6.99
CA ARG A 124 23.91 -6.26 -7.06
C ARG A 124 25.26 -6.61 -6.47
N GLU A 125 25.32 -7.22 -5.29
CA GLU A 125 26.57 -7.65 -4.66
C GLU A 125 27.35 -8.67 -5.51
N GLU A 126 26.66 -9.57 -6.20
CA GLU A 126 27.25 -10.61 -7.06
C GLU A 126 27.66 -10.12 -8.45
N SER A 127 27.26 -8.91 -8.84
CA SER A 127 27.41 -8.38 -10.20
C SER A 127 28.77 -7.73 -10.51
N ASN A 128 29.80 -8.06 -9.73
CA ASN A 128 31.19 -7.67 -9.98
C ASN A 128 31.71 -8.14 -11.36
#